data_AF-A0A3M2AKQ7-F1
#
_entry.id   AF-A0A3M2AKQ7-F1
#
_cell.length_a   1.000
_cell.length_b   1.000
_cell.length_c   1.000
_cell.angle_alpha   90.00
_cell.angle_beta   90.00
_cell.angle_gamma   90.00
#
_symmetry.space_group_name_H-M   'P 1'
#
loop_
_entity.id
_entity.type
_entity.pdbx_description
1 polymer ?
#
loop_
_entity_poly.entity_id
_entity_poly.type
_entity_poly.pdbx_seq_one_letter_code
_entity_poly.pdbx_strand_id
1 'polypeptide(L)'
;MSVRHQTRQLVEELFEGLRERVQEGEYTVYRVYAPTGAQDVEDYELSEQRVDLAQQESVKAFLDRSTREALENQVRGIELVAFVLDMQGEYVFSTRRELPKEGLIERIERLKEE
;
A
#
# COMPACT_ATOMS: atom_id res chain seq x y z
N MET A 1 -23.33 -3.00 -5.06
CA MET A 1 -22.23 -3.45 -4.19
C MET A 1 -21.98 -2.40 -3.12
N SER A 2 -21.59 -2.80 -1.90
CA SER A 2 -21.25 -1.85 -0.82
C SER A 2 -19.84 -1.27 -1.03
N VAL A 3 -19.62 -0.02 -0.61
CA VAL A 3 -18.30 0.66 -0.64
C VAL A 3 -17.21 -0.18 0.04
N ARG A 4 -17.55 -0.86 1.13
CA ARG A 4 -16.65 -1.79 1.82
C ARG A 4 -16.21 -2.95 0.95
N HIS A 5 -17.12 -3.51 0.14
CA HIS A 5 -16.80 -4.62 -0.74
C HIS A 5 -15.88 -4.17 -1.90
N GLN A 6 -16.15 -3.00 -2.48
CA GLN A 6 -15.29 -2.41 -3.51
C GLN A 6 -13.88 -2.10 -2.97
N THR A 7 -13.81 -1.54 -1.76
CA THR A 7 -12.53 -1.24 -1.10
C THR A 7 -11.75 -2.52 -0.79
N ARG A 8 -12.45 -3.58 -0.35
CA ARG A 8 -11.83 -4.87 -0.10
C ARG A 8 -11.23 -5.46 -1.38
N GLN A 9 -11.99 -5.45 -2.48
CA GLN A 9 -11.50 -5.91 -3.78
C GLN A 9 -10.27 -5.12 -4.24
N LEU A 10 -10.29 -3.78 -4.10
CA LEU A 10 -9.13 -2.94 -4.39
C LEU A 10 -7.88 -3.37 -3.61
N VAL A 11 -8.03 -3.59 -2.30
CA VAL A 11 -6.93 -4.02 -1.43
C VAL A 11 -6.40 -5.39 -1.85
N GLU A 12 -7.29 -6.34 -2.15
CA GLU A 12 -6.90 -7.68 -2.58
C GLU A 12 -6.16 -7.66 -3.92
N GLU A 13 -6.67 -6.92 -4.92
CA GLU A 13 -6.01 -6.79 -6.23
C GLU A 13 -4.63 -6.14 -6.12
N LEU A 14 -4.50 -5.06 -5.34
CA LEU A 14 -3.20 -4.42 -5.11
C LEU A 14 -2.23 -5.39 -4.43
N PHE A 15 -2.70 -6.17 -3.46
CA PHE A 15 -1.88 -7.13 -2.75
C PHE A 15 -1.46 -8.31 -3.62
N GLU A 16 -2.35 -8.84 -4.46
CA GLU A 16 -2.03 -9.89 -5.44
C GLU A 16 -0.93 -9.44 -6.40
N GLY A 17 -1.02 -8.20 -6.91
CA GLY A 17 0.02 -7.63 -7.78
C GLY A 17 1.40 -7.51 -7.12
N LEU A 18 1.48 -7.46 -5.79
CA LEU A 18 2.75 -7.60 -5.07
C LEU A 18 3.16 -9.07 -4.97
N ARG A 19 2.25 -9.94 -4.52
CA ARG A 19 2.51 -11.35 -4.24
C ARG A 19 3.00 -12.12 -5.47
N GLU A 20 2.52 -11.78 -6.66
CA GLU A 20 2.98 -12.40 -7.92
C GLU A 20 4.45 -12.10 -8.24
N ARG A 21 5.03 -11.06 -7.63
CA ARG A 21 6.36 -10.52 -7.96
C ARG A 21 7.41 -10.83 -6.89
N VAL A 22 7.02 -11.42 -5.76
CA VAL A 22 7.91 -11.68 -4.62
C VAL A 22 7.75 -13.11 -4.14
N GLN A 23 8.80 -13.63 -3.50
CA GLN A 23 8.76 -14.94 -2.86
C GLN A 23 8.07 -14.86 -1.49
N GLU A 24 7.64 -16.01 -0.95
CA GLU A 24 7.16 -16.09 0.43
C GLU A 24 8.25 -15.62 1.41
N GLY A 25 7.85 -14.86 2.43
CA GLY A 25 8.77 -14.26 3.39
C GLY A 25 8.14 -13.08 4.15
N GLU A 26 8.89 -12.52 5.10
CA GLU A 26 8.50 -11.31 5.84
C GLU A 26 9.01 -10.06 5.12
N TYR A 27 8.08 -9.13 4.85
CA TYR A 27 8.39 -7.86 4.18
C TYR A 27 7.68 -6.69 4.86
N THR A 28 8.23 -5.50 4.72
CA THR A 28 7.52 -4.25 5.04
C THR A 28 6.73 -3.82 3.81
N VAL A 29 5.42 -3.65 3.99
CA VAL A 29 4.52 -3.14 2.94
C VAL A 29 4.02 -1.77 3.34
N TYR A 30 4.28 -0.79 2.48
CA TYR A 30 3.79 0.57 2.55
C TYR A 30 2.49 0.70 1.78
N ARG A 31 1.47 1.24 2.44
CA ARG A 31 0.23 1.67 1.84
C ARG A 31 0.38 3.13 1.43
N VAL A 32 0.17 3.40 0.16
CA VAL A 32 0.29 4.73 -0.41
C VAL A 32 -1.09 5.33 -0.58
N TYR A 33 -1.33 6.42 0.12
CA TYR A 33 -2.57 7.16 0.12
C TYR A 33 -2.35 8.52 -0.51
N ALA A 34 -3.25 8.94 -1.40
CA ALA A 34 -3.16 10.25 -2.05
C ALA A 34 -4.49 10.98 -1.95
N PRO A 35 -4.48 12.28 -1.61
CA PRO A 35 -5.66 13.13 -1.76
C PRO A 35 -6.18 13.09 -3.21
N THR A 36 -7.49 13.17 -3.38
CA THR A 36 -8.09 13.26 -4.72
C THR A 36 -7.54 14.48 -5.47
N GLY A 37 -6.89 14.26 -6.62
CA GLY A 37 -6.28 15.31 -7.42
C GLY A 37 -4.84 15.69 -7.06
N ALA A 38 -4.22 15.03 -6.07
CA ALA A 38 -2.82 15.25 -5.74
C ALA A 38 -1.89 14.89 -6.91
N GLN A 39 -1.03 15.84 -7.28
CA GLN A 39 0.01 15.67 -8.31
C GLN A 39 1.42 15.57 -7.71
N ASP A 40 1.60 16.09 -6.50
CA ASP A 40 2.87 16.05 -5.76
C ASP A 40 2.91 14.85 -4.81
N VAL A 41 4.06 14.19 -4.74
CA VAL A 41 4.34 13.10 -3.80
C VAL A 41 4.39 13.58 -2.37
N GLU A 42 4.72 14.86 -2.16
CA GLU A 42 4.77 15.44 -0.83
C GLU A 42 3.41 15.45 -0.11
N ASP A 43 2.32 15.43 -0.88
CA ASP A 43 0.95 15.34 -0.36
C ASP A 43 0.52 13.90 -0.02
N TYR A 44 1.36 12.91 -0.31
CA TYR A 44 1.00 11.51 -0.15
C TYR A 44 1.21 11.06 1.29
N GLU A 45 0.24 10.34 1.82
CA GLU A 45 0.34 9.69 3.12
C GLU A 45 0.81 8.24 2.94
N LEU A 46 1.73 7.82 3.82
CA LEU A 46 2.29 6.48 3.81
C LEU A 46 1.99 5.83 5.16
N SER A 47 1.48 4.60 5.14
CA SER A 47 1.39 3.77 6.35
C SER A 47 2.04 2.43 6.12
N GLU A 48 2.94 2.02 7.02
CA GLU A 48 3.66 0.76 6.89
C GLU A 48 3.09 -0.36 7.77
N GLN A 49 3.32 -1.59 7.35
CA GLN A 49 3.08 -2.77 8.16
C GLN A 49 3.98 -3.92 7.69
N ARG A 50 4.54 -4.66 8.65
CA ARG A 50 5.20 -5.93 8.38
C ARG A 50 4.17 -7.02 8.08
N VAL A 51 4.42 -7.79 7.04
CA VAL A 51 3.57 -8.88 6.58
C VAL A 51 4.45 -10.08 6.29
N ASP A 52 4.08 -11.23 6.85
CA ASP A 52 4.66 -12.52 6.50
C ASP A 52 3.76 -13.17 5.45
N LEU A 53 4.25 -13.22 4.21
CA LEU A 53 3.53 -13.78 3.07
C LEU A 53 3.41 -15.31 3.12
N ALA A 54 4.22 -15.98 3.95
CA ALA A 54 4.09 -17.43 4.21
C ALA A 54 2.96 -17.72 5.21
N GLN A 55 2.55 -16.73 6.01
CA GLN A 55 1.55 -16.89 7.07
C GLN A 55 0.19 -16.31 6.67
N GLN A 56 -0.79 -17.18 6.46
CA GLN A 56 -2.15 -16.78 6.07
C GLN A 56 -2.81 -15.81 7.07
N GLU A 57 -2.56 -15.96 8.37
CA GLU A 57 -3.11 -15.04 9.39
C GLU A 57 -2.49 -13.63 9.27
N SER A 58 -1.19 -13.55 8.98
CA SER A 58 -0.49 -12.28 8.76
C SER A 58 -1.03 -11.56 7.53
N VAL A 59 -1.21 -12.30 6.43
CA VAL A 59 -1.84 -11.80 5.21
C VAL A 59 -3.26 -11.32 5.47
N LYS A 60 -4.09 -12.10 6.16
CA LYS A 60 -5.47 -11.72 6.49
C LYS A 60 -5.50 -10.44 7.34
N ALA A 61 -4.64 -10.35 8.36
CA ALA A 61 -4.54 -9.18 9.22
C ALA A 61 -4.13 -7.94 8.43
N PHE A 62 -3.19 -8.07 7.49
CA PHE A 62 -2.81 -6.98 6.59
C PHE A 62 -4.00 -6.53 5.73
N LEU A 63 -4.66 -7.46 5.02
CA LEU A 63 -5.78 -7.10 4.15
C LEU A 63 -6.93 -6.46 4.94
N ASP A 64 -7.26 -6.97 6.12
CA ASP A 64 -8.32 -6.44 6.97
C ASP A 64 -7.99 -5.03 7.46
N ARG A 65 -6.75 -4.81 7.91
CA ARG A 65 -6.27 -3.49 8.35
C ARG A 65 -6.23 -2.49 7.20
N SER A 66 -5.65 -2.86 6.06
CA SER A 66 -5.57 -2.04 4.86
C SER A 66 -6.96 -1.64 4.36
N THR A 67 -7.94 -2.56 4.42
CA THR A 67 -9.33 -2.26 4.06
C THR A 67 -9.94 -1.23 5.00
N ARG A 68 -9.72 -1.38 6.31
CA ARG A 68 -10.24 -0.43 7.31
C ARG A 68 -9.61 0.96 7.14
N GLU A 69 -8.28 1.03 7.06
CA GLU A 69 -7.55 2.30 6.87
C GLU A 69 -7.97 3.00 5.57
N ALA A 70 -8.15 2.24 4.48
CA ALA A 70 -8.64 2.80 3.21
C ALA A 70 -10.05 3.39 3.33
N LEU A 71 -10.97 2.73 4.04
CA LEU A 71 -12.31 3.28 4.28
C LEU A 71 -12.27 4.54 5.15
N GLU A 72 -11.43 4.56 6.18
CA GLU A 72 -11.26 5.73 7.06
C GLU A 72 -10.69 6.93 6.29
N ASN A 73 -9.70 6.69 5.42
CA ASN A 73 -9.09 7.71 4.58
C ASN A 73 -10.02 8.23 3.47
N GLN A 74 -10.88 7.37 2.90
CA GLN A 74 -11.88 7.80 1.93
C GLN A 74 -12.85 8.84 2.51
N VAL A 75 -13.21 8.74 3.79
CA VAL A 75 -14.04 9.76 4.48
C VAL A 75 -13.34 11.12 4.51
N ARG A 76 -12.00 11.14 4.47
CA ARG A 76 -11.16 12.34 4.45
C ARG A 76 -10.83 12.84 3.04
N GLY A 77 -11.34 12.19 1.99
CA GLY A 77 -11.00 12.52 0.61
C GLY A 77 -9.63 12.01 0.16
N ILE A 78 -9.12 10.98 0.84
CA ILE A 78 -7.82 10.37 0.57
C ILE A 78 -8.05 8.92 0.10
N GLU A 79 -7.41 8.53 -0.99
CA GLU A 79 -7.63 7.22 -1.60
C GLU A 79 -6.37 6.36 -1.53
N LEU A 80 -6.54 5.05 -1.36
CA LEU A 80 -5.45 4.08 -1.50
C LEU A 80 -5.12 3.94 -2.99
N VAL A 81 -3.87 4.23 -3.36
CA VAL A 81 -3.44 4.29 -4.77
C VAL A 81 -2.38 3.27 -5.13
N ALA A 82 -1.63 2.78 -4.14
CA ALA A 82 -0.64 1.73 -4.34
C ALA A 82 -0.30 1.00 -3.04
N PHE A 83 0.27 -0.20 -3.21
CA PHE A 83 1.14 -0.81 -2.22
C PHE A 83 2.58 -0.84 -2.74
N VAL A 84 3.52 -0.61 -1.84
CA VAL A 84 4.95 -0.71 -2.10
C VAL A 84 5.55 -1.68 -1.11
N LEU A 85 6.19 -2.73 -1.61
CA LEU A 85 6.86 -3.72 -0.79
C LEU A 85 8.37 -3.46 -0.83
N ASP A 86 8.98 -3.41 0.35
CA ASP A 86 10.42 -3.21 0.53
C ASP A 86 11.13 -4.54 0.74
N MET A 87 12.08 -4.83 -0.16
CA MET A 87 12.97 -5.99 -0.15
C MET A 87 14.40 -5.56 0.14
N GLN A 88 14.63 -4.90 1.27
CA GLN A 88 15.96 -4.47 1.70
C GLN A 88 16.63 -3.50 0.71
N GLY A 89 15.86 -2.49 0.27
CA GLY A 89 16.34 -1.46 -0.67
C GLY A 89 15.94 -1.69 -2.13
N GLU A 90 15.29 -2.82 -2.44
CA GLU A 90 14.57 -3.00 -3.69
C GLU A 90 13.05 -2.85 -3.47
N TYR A 91 12.40 -2.05 -4.30
CA TYR A 91 10.99 -1.68 -4.11
C TYR A 91 10.09 -2.27 -5.19
N VAL A 92 9.09 -3.03 -4.76
CA VAL A 92 8.06 -3.61 -5.64
C VAL A 92 6.78 -2.81 -5.51
N PHE A 93 6.36 -2.19 -6.62
CA PHE A 93 5.13 -1.41 -6.69
C PHE A 93 3.98 -2.23 -7.26
N SER A 94 2.84 -2.16 -6.60
CA SER A 94 1.53 -2.53 -7.15
C SER A 94 0.62 -1.31 -7.11
N THR A 95 0.15 -0.87 -8.26
CA THR A 95 -0.66 0.36 -8.39
C THR A 95 -1.67 0.24 -9.53
N ARG A 96 -2.79 0.96 -9.41
CA ARG A 96 -3.83 1.05 -10.44
C ARG A 96 -3.69 2.26 -11.37
N ARG A 97 -2.76 3.17 -11.07
CA ARG A 97 -2.53 4.39 -11.86
C ARG A 97 -1.04 4.67 -12.00
N GLU A 98 -0.68 5.53 -12.94
CA GLU A 98 0.70 5.99 -13.03
C GLU A 98 1.01 6.85 -11.80
N LEU A 99 2.14 6.55 -11.16
CA LEU A 99 2.62 7.23 -9.97
C LEU A 99 4.10 7.57 -10.16
N PRO A 100 4.57 8.71 -9.61
CA PRO A 100 5.98 9.08 -9.56
C PRO A 100 6.75 8.15 -8.60
N LYS A 101 7.19 7.00 -9.12
CA LYS A 101 7.84 5.93 -8.31
C LYS A 101 9.11 6.41 -7.62
N GLU A 102 9.96 7.15 -8.32
CA GLU A 102 11.24 7.65 -7.77
C GLU A 102 11.00 8.55 -6.55
N GLY A 103 10.11 9.53 -6.66
CA GLY A 103 9.74 10.40 -5.53
C GLY A 103 9.10 9.63 -4.37
N LEU A 104 8.33 8.58 -4.65
CA LEU A 104 7.77 7.71 -3.60
C LEU A 104 8.85 6.91 -2.87
N ILE A 105 9.84 6.39 -3.60
CA ILE A 105 11.00 5.71 -3.00
C ILE A 105 11.74 6.68 -2.09
N GLU A 106 12.06 7.89 -2.56
CA GLU A 106 12.74 8.92 -1.75
C GLU A 106 11.95 9.29 -0.50
N ARG A 107 10.62 9.37 -0.59
CA ARG A 107 9.76 9.62 0.57
C ARG A 107 9.78 8.45 1.55
N ILE A 108 9.76 7.20 1.08
CA ILE A 108 9.87 6.02 1.95
C ILE A 108 11.23 5.99 2.64
N GLU A 109 12.34 6.25 1.93
CA GLU A 109 13.67 6.26 2.52
C GLU A 109 13.82 7.35 3.58
N ARG A 110 13.30 8.57 3.34
CA ARG A 110 13.25 9.62 4.37
C ARG A 110 12.50 9.18 5.64
N LEU A 111 11.37 8.48 5.49
CA LEU A 111 10.60 7.97 6.64
C LEU A 111 11.35 6.89 7.44
N LYS A 112 12.33 6.21 6.86
CA LYS A 112 13.17 5.23 7.58
C LYS A 112 14.30 5.90 8.36
N GLU A 113 14.71 7.10 7.96
CA GLU A 113 15.81 7.86 8.57
C GLU A 113 15.36 8.72 9.77
N GLU A 114 14.06 8.97 9.92
CA GLU A 114 13.43 9.67 11.06
C GLU A 114 13.13 8.75 12.26
#